data_AF-A0A8T6HV03-F1
#
_entry.id   AF-A0A8T6HV03-F1
#
_cell.length_a   1.000
_cell.length_b   1.000
_cell.length_c   1.000
_cell.angle_alpha   90.00
_cell.angle_beta   90.00
_cell.angle_gamma   90.00
#
_symmetry.space_group_name_H-M   'P 1'
#
loop_
_entity.id
_entity.type
_entity.pdbx_description
1 polymer ?
#
loop_
_entity_poly.entity_id
_entity_poly.type
_entity_poly.pdbx_seq_one_letter_code
_entity_poly.pdbx_strand_id
1 'polypeptide(L)'
;MTSLNSSAQDETSAYGSMYHSGHEAKSATVRLDTTLPSSTTTSIYEILRLIERTAASPIGHIAHASTETTGEAIMEIRRRSGLTWDEISALFDVSRRSVHHWANGKPVSASHDRMIRRMLAAIRYLDRGSQSDTRAMLLDVDEATGTSTFDLLVSGRFDEAENRIEGVGIRESRRIPLSRTDWKARQPQEPLLLLEAEQDRFDIQGKARTVTPKRGPKTAG
;
A
#
# COMPACT_ATOMS: atom_id res chain seq x y z
N MET A 1 -46.79 15.97 56.45
CA MET A 1 -45.57 15.12 56.42
C MET A 1 -44.60 15.81 55.45
N THR A 2 -43.79 16.75 55.95
CA THR A 2 -42.32 16.62 56.18
C THR A 2 -41.55 16.73 54.84
N SER A 3 -41.02 17.92 54.47
CA SER A 3 -39.59 18.34 54.60
C SER A 3 -38.59 17.37 53.96
N LEU A 4 -37.48 17.72 53.30
CA LEU A 4 -36.73 18.92 52.94
C LEU A 4 -35.47 18.40 52.18
N ASN A 5 -34.71 19.32 51.55
CA ASN A 5 -33.31 19.26 51.05
C ASN A 5 -33.16 19.23 49.52
N SER A 6 -32.70 20.29 48.84
CA SER A 6 -31.71 21.36 49.12
C SER A 6 -30.23 20.93 49.01
N SER A 7 -29.64 21.39 47.89
CA SER A 7 -28.38 22.15 47.80
C SER A 7 -27.00 21.48 47.68
N ALA A 8 -26.13 22.30 47.06
CA ALA A 8 -24.66 22.28 46.92
C ALA A 8 -24.09 21.37 45.81
N GLN A 9 -23.59 21.90 44.68
CA GLN A 9 -22.45 22.81 44.40
C GLN A 9 -21.07 22.15 44.51
N ASP A 10 -20.34 22.30 43.39
CA ASP A 10 -18.89 22.49 43.21
C ASP A 10 -17.93 21.88 44.23
N GLU A 11 -17.09 20.95 43.77
CA GLU A 11 -15.67 20.94 44.16
C GLU A 11 -14.77 20.63 42.95
N THR A 12 -14.10 21.69 42.52
CA THR A 12 -12.84 21.66 41.77
C THR A 12 -11.74 21.20 42.73
N SER A 13 -10.97 20.16 42.39
CA SER A 13 -9.76 19.82 43.15
C SER A 13 -8.62 19.46 42.21
N ALA A 14 -7.75 20.46 42.03
CA ALA A 14 -6.40 20.31 41.55
C ALA A 14 -5.53 19.81 42.70
N TYR A 15 -4.89 18.66 42.52
CA TYR A 15 -3.80 18.22 43.39
C TYR A 15 -2.55 17.98 42.55
N GLY A 16 -1.62 18.93 42.63
CA GLY A 16 -0.22 18.70 42.37
C GLY A 16 0.47 18.19 43.64
N SER A 17 1.48 17.33 43.49
CA SER A 17 2.60 17.15 44.42
C SER A 17 3.56 16.15 43.75
N MET A 18 4.68 16.56 43.16
CA MET A 18 5.96 16.90 43.80
C MET A 18 6.44 15.89 44.84
N TYR A 19 7.29 14.94 44.42
CA TYR A 19 8.29 14.34 45.30
C TYR A 19 9.68 14.43 44.66
N HIS A 20 10.52 15.19 45.35
CA HIS A 20 11.98 15.18 45.27
C HIS A 20 12.54 14.17 46.29
N SER A 21 13.84 13.88 46.14
CA SER A 21 14.76 13.18 47.05
C SER A 21 14.84 11.67 46.81
N GLY A 22 15.99 11.07 46.46
CA GLY A 22 17.37 11.45 46.73
C GLY A 22 17.91 10.53 47.82
N HIS A 23 18.60 9.46 47.43
CA HIS A 23 19.52 8.74 48.30
C HIS A 23 20.78 8.36 47.54
N GLU A 24 21.82 9.08 47.91
CA GLU A 24 23.23 8.94 47.60
C GLU A 24 23.83 7.84 48.49
N ALA A 25 24.54 6.88 47.92
CA ALA A 25 25.46 6.00 48.65
C ALA A 25 26.73 5.80 47.83
N LYS A 26 27.85 5.97 48.52
CA LYS A 26 29.17 6.32 48.01
C LYS A 26 30.01 5.11 47.59
N SER A 27 30.67 5.27 46.45
CA SER A 27 32.06 4.94 46.09
C SER A 27 32.75 3.67 46.60
N ALA A 28 33.21 2.85 45.65
CA ALA A 28 34.56 2.26 45.66
C ALA A 28 35.02 1.99 44.21
N THR A 29 35.95 2.82 43.75
CA THR A 29 36.64 2.75 42.46
C THR A 29 37.86 1.84 42.53
N VAL A 30 38.02 0.90 41.59
CA VAL A 30 39.33 0.58 40.97
C VAL A 30 39.09 0.27 39.49
N ARG A 31 39.88 0.94 38.65
CA ARG A 31 39.80 1.03 37.18
C ARG A 31 40.22 -0.26 36.48
N LEU A 32 39.55 -0.56 35.37
CA LEU A 32 40.22 -1.11 34.18
C LEU A 32 39.86 -0.22 33.00
N ASP A 33 40.89 0.42 32.46
CA ASP A 33 40.87 1.16 31.21
C ASP A 33 40.51 0.23 30.05
N THR A 34 39.40 0.51 29.37
CA THR A 34 39.33 0.35 27.92
C THR A 34 38.38 1.40 27.38
N THR A 35 38.97 2.42 26.78
CA THR A 35 38.30 3.52 26.10
C THR A 35 37.45 2.99 24.94
N LEU A 36 36.14 2.97 25.11
CA LEU A 36 35.19 2.97 23.98
C LEU A 36 35.14 4.39 23.43
N PRO A 37 35.53 4.65 22.16
CA PRO A 37 35.29 5.94 21.56
C PRO A 37 33.78 6.16 21.34
N SER A 38 33.30 7.19 22.01
CA SER A 38 32.05 7.91 21.79
C SER A 38 31.80 8.20 20.31
N SER A 39 30.52 8.07 19.93
CA SER A 39 29.82 8.78 18.85
C SER A 39 30.64 9.21 17.63
N THR A 40 30.42 8.50 16.54
CA THR A 40 30.37 9.17 15.24
C THR A 40 29.09 8.74 14.56
N THR A 41 28.06 9.57 14.70
CA THR A 41 26.91 9.59 13.81
C THR A 41 27.45 9.81 12.41
N THR A 42 27.76 8.71 11.71
CA THR A 42 28.03 8.76 10.29
C THR A 42 26.71 9.18 9.67
N SER A 43 26.65 10.45 9.30
CA SER A 43 25.51 11.05 8.62
C SER A 43 25.10 10.13 7.48
N ILE A 44 23.82 9.77 7.41
CA ILE A 44 23.26 8.93 6.34
C ILE A 44 23.63 9.49 4.95
N TYR A 45 23.86 10.80 4.85
CA TYR A 45 24.32 11.46 3.62
C TYR A 45 25.75 11.07 3.17
N GLU A 46 26.65 10.67 4.08
CA GLU A 46 27.99 10.15 3.72
C GLU A 46 27.90 8.73 3.14
N ILE A 47 26.99 7.90 3.67
CA ILE A 47 26.75 6.54 3.15
C ILE A 47 26.14 6.58 1.74
N LEU A 48 25.30 7.57 1.44
CA LEU A 48 24.72 7.74 0.11
C LEU A 48 25.73 8.23 -0.94
N ARG A 49 26.78 8.97 -0.55
CA ARG A 49 27.83 9.42 -1.47
C ARG A 49 28.80 8.31 -1.90
N LEU A 50 28.96 7.26 -1.09
CA LEU A 50 29.82 6.14 -1.46
C LEU A 50 29.19 5.25 -2.56
N ILE A 51 27.88 5.36 -2.78
CA ILE A 51 27.14 4.58 -3.79
C ILE A 51 27.35 5.14 -5.21
N GLU A 52 27.79 6.38 -5.38
CA GLU A 52 27.98 7.00 -6.70
C GLU A 52 29.26 6.58 -7.46
N ARG A 53 30.10 5.67 -6.92
CA ARG A 53 31.37 5.28 -7.57
C ARG A 53 31.48 3.85 -8.07
N THR A 54 30.41 3.08 -8.11
CA THR A 54 30.46 1.76 -8.76
C THR A 54 29.38 1.62 -9.82
N ALA A 55 29.73 2.05 -11.04
CA ALA A 55 28.99 1.73 -12.24
C ALA A 55 29.18 0.24 -12.57
N ALA A 56 28.25 -0.60 -12.10
CA ALA A 56 27.91 -1.87 -12.72
C ALA A 56 26.54 -2.33 -12.19
N SER A 57 25.55 -2.26 -13.07
CA SER A 57 24.18 -2.69 -12.81
C SER A 57 24.10 -4.21 -12.69
N PRO A 58 23.39 -4.74 -11.68
CA PRO A 58 22.42 -5.77 -11.96
C PRO A 58 21.00 -5.27 -11.62
N ILE A 59 20.19 -5.27 -12.67
CA ILE A 59 18.72 -5.34 -12.64
C ILE A 59 18.30 -6.39 -11.59
N GLY A 60 17.34 -6.21 -10.69
CA GLY A 60 16.37 -5.13 -10.49
C GLY A 60 15.59 -5.37 -9.18
N HIS A 61 14.65 -4.46 -8.91
CA HIS A 61 13.79 -4.38 -7.73
C HIS A 61 14.44 -3.87 -6.44
N ILE A 62 14.96 -2.64 -6.48
CA ILE A 62 14.74 -1.77 -5.31
C ILE A 62 13.25 -1.47 -5.34
N ALA A 63 12.50 -2.07 -4.41
CA ALA A 63 11.10 -1.74 -4.18
C ALA A 63 11.01 -0.21 -4.10
N HIS A 64 10.34 0.40 -5.09
CA HIS A 64 10.01 1.81 -5.02
C HIS A 64 9.30 2.00 -3.69
N ALA A 65 9.92 2.69 -2.74
CA ALA A 65 9.22 3.22 -1.59
C ALA A 65 8.17 4.15 -2.20
N SER A 66 6.98 3.61 -2.43
CA SER A 66 5.89 4.30 -3.09
C SER A 66 5.56 5.49 -2.21
N THR A 67 5.96 6.69 -2.65
CA THR A 67 5.60 7.98 -2.05
C THR A 67 4.13 8.29 -2.33
N GLU A 68 3.29 7.26 -2.31
CA GLU A 68 1.86 7.37 -2.55
C GLU A 68 1.27 8.10 -1.34
N THR A 69 0.61 9.22 -1.63
CA THR A 69 -0.10 10.00 -0.64
C THR A 69 -1.29 9.20 -0.09
N THR A 70 -1.75 9.51 1.12
CA THR A 70 -2.95 8.86 1.69
C THR A 70 -4.17 8.99 0.77
N GLY A 71 -4.31 10.14 0.08
CA GLY A 71 -5.41 10.37 -0.84
C GLY A 71 -5.37 9.45 -2.07
N GLU A 72 -4.19 9.28 -2.66
CA GLU A 72 -3.96 8.33 -3.76
C GLU A 72 -4.26 6.89 -3.32
N ALA A 73 -3.82 6.49 -2.13
CA ALA A 73 -4.11 5.17 -1.59
C ALA A 73 -5.62 4.90 -1.47
N ILE A 74 -6.40 5.88 -0.98
CA ILE A 74 -7.86 5.79 -0.89
C ILE A 74 -8.49 5.71 -2.29
N MET A 75 -8.01 6.51 -3.24
CA MET A 75 -8.47 6.45 -4.63
C MET A 75 -8.19 5.09 -5.26
N GLU A 76 -7.03 4.51 -5.00
CA GLU A 76 -6.67 3.19 -5.52
C GLU A 76 -7.52 2.08 -4.91
N ILE A 77 -7.74 2.10 -3.59
CA ILE A 77 -8.67 1.18 -2.91
C ILE A 77 -10.03 1.23 -3.61
N ARG A 78 -10.59 2.43 -3.81
CA ARG A 78 -11.88 2.61 -4.47
C ARG A 78 -11.90 2.08 -5.90
N ARG A 79 -10.86 2.40 -6.67
CA ARG A 79 -10.74 2.03 -8.08
C ARG A 79 -10.66 0.51 -8.26
N ARG A 80 -9.90 -0.20 -7.43
CA ARG A 80 -9.75 -1.66 -7.52
C ARG A 80 -10.95 -2.43 -6.95
N SER A 81 -11.42 -2.02 -5.77
CA SER A 81 -12.47 -2.75 -5.05
C SER A 81 -13.88 -2.53 -5.59
N GLY A 82 -14.16 -1.41 -6.25
CA GLY A 82 -15.53 -1.08 -6.64
C GLY A 82 -16.40 -0.57 -5.52
N LEU A 83 -15.83 -0.30 -4.35
CA LEU A 83 -16.58 0.18 -3.20
C LEU A 83 -17.03 1.62 -3.37
N THR A 84 -18.22 1.88 -2.85
CA THR A 84 -18.78 3.21 -2.71
C THR A 84 -18.08 3.97 -1.59
N TRP A 85 -18.28 5.28 -1.56
CA TRP A 85 -17.74 6.09 -0.48
C TRP A 85 -18.28 5.71 0.90
N ASP A 86 -19.52 5.24 0.96
CA ASP A 86 -20.15 4.83 2.22
C ASP A 86 -19.54 3.51 2.72
N GLU A 87 -19.31 2.54 1.83
CA GLU A 87 -18.64 1.28 2.17
C GLU A 87 -17.17 1.51 2.58
N ILE A 88 -16.45 2.41 1.90
CA ILE A 88 -15.07 2.77 2.30
C ILE A 88 -15.06 3.43 3.68
N SER A 89 -16.08 4.22 4.01
CA SER A 89 -16.19 4.82 5.34
C SER A 89 -16.42 3.78 6.44
N ALA A 90 -17.20 2.72 6.13
CA ALA A 90 -17.39 1.59 7.01
C ALA A 90 -16.10 0.75 7.22
N LEU A 91 -15.26 0.59 6.19
CA LEU A 91 -13.97 -0.11 6.32
C LEU A 91 -13.03 0.50 7.37
N PHE A 92 -13.14 1.81 7.60
CA PHE A 92 -12.26 2.54 8.50
C PHE A 92 -12.96 3.02 9.78
N ASP A 93 -14.23 2.67 9.98
CA ASP A 93 -15.06 3.14 11.09
C ASP A 93 -15.05 4.68 11.25
N VAL A 94 -15.22 5.39 10.13
CA VAL A 94 -15.26 6.86 10.13
C VAL A 94 -16.41 7.39 9.31
N SER A 95 -16.71 8.69 9.47
CA SER A 95 -17.69 9.34 8.60
C SER A 95 -17.21 9.39 7.14
N ARG A 96 -18.15 9.28 6.20
CA ARG A 96 -17.90 9.52 4.76
C ARG A 96 -17.15 10.84 4.50
N ARG A 97 -17.48 11.89 5.26
CA ARG A 97 -16.84 13.21 5.14
C ARG A 97 -15.35 13.15 5.47
N SER A 98 -14.95 12.37 6.46
CA SER A 98 -13.54 12.16 6.83
C SER A 98 -12.77 11.52 5.68
N VAL A 99 -13.33 10.47 5.06
CA VAL A 99 -12.71 9.79 3.92
C VAL A 99 -12.54 10.74 2.73
N HIS A 100 -13.56 11.54 2.41
CA HIS A 100 -13.46 12.56 1.36
C HIS A 100 -12.38 13.60 1.65
N HIS A 101 -12.23 14.02 2.91
CA HIS A 101 -11.16 14.94 3.30
C HIS A 101 -9.78 14.33 3.07
N TRP A 102 -9.57 13.07 3.47
CA TRP A 102 -8.30 12.37 3.25
C TRP A 102 -8.00 12.15 1.77
N ALA A 103 -9.03 11.80 0.98
CA ALA A 103 -8.93 11.70 -0.47
C ALA A 103 -8.50 13.02 -1.12
N ASN A 104 -8.94 14.16 -0.58
CA ASN A 104 -8.53 15.50 -1.00
C ASN A 104 -7.20 15.97 -0.37
N GLY A 105 -6.44 15.08 0.29
CA GLY A 105 -5.13 15.38 0.84
C GLY A 105 -5.12 16.08 2.20
N LYS A 106 -6.25 16.09 2.94
CA LYS A 106 -6.24 16.54 4.33
C LYS A 106 -5.41 15.57 5.20
N PRO A 107 -4.74 16.09 6.24
CA PRO A 107 -3.92 15.25 7.12
C PRO A 107 -4.75 14.16 7.79
N VAL A 108 -4.14 12.98 7.90
CA VAL A 108 -4.70 11.80 8.55
C VAL A 108 -3.85 11.46 9.78
N SER A 109 -4.45 10.88 10.82
CA SER A 109 -3.67 10.40 11.96
C SER A 109 -2.77 9.23 11.53
N ALA A 110 -1.62 9.06 12.19
CA ALA A 110 -0.72 7.93 11.91
C ALA A 110 -1.38 6.54 12.05
N SER A 111 -2.36 6.39 12.94
CA SER A 111 -3.10 5.13 13.10
C SER A 111 -3.91 4.80 11.83
N HIS A 112 -4.72 5.74 11.37
CA HIS A 112 -5.51 5.61 10.15
C HIS A 112 -4.64 5.49 8.90
N ASP A 113 -3.50 6.19 8.81
CA ASP A 113 -2.58 6.04 7.67
C ASP A 113 -2.04 4.60 7.57
N ARG A 114 -1.64 4.00 8.70
CA ARG A 114 -1.23 2.58 8.73
C ARG A 114 -2.38 1.65 8.33
N MET A 115 -3.58 1.90 8.81
CA MET A 115 -4.76 1.11 8.45
C MET A 115 -5.06 1.20 6.95
N ILE A 116 -5.02 2.41 6.37
CA ILE A 116 -5.21 2.64 4.94
C ILE A 116 -4.16 1.89 4.12
N ARG A 117 -2.88 1.95 4.52
CA ARG A 117 -1.80 1.20 3.85
C ARG A 117 -2.02 -0.31 3.92
N ARG A 118 -2.43 -0.84 5.08
CA ARG A 118 -2.75 -2.26 5.24
C ARG A 118 -3.94 -2.67 4.38
N MET A 119 -5.01 -1.87 4.39
CA MET A 119 -6.19 -2.08 3.57
C MET A 119 -5.85 -2.06 2.07
N LEU A 120 -5.01 -1.12 1.62
CA LEU A 120 -4.54 -1.06 0.24
C LEU A 120 -3.77 -2.31 -0.15
N ALA A 121 -2.89 -2.82 0.72
CA ALA A 121 -2.16 -4.06 0.47
C ALA A 121 -3.13 -5.25 0.31
N ALA A 122 -4.08 -5.40 1.24
CA ALA A 122 -5.10 -6.45 1.16
C ALA A 122 -5.94 -6.34 -0.11
N ILE A 123 -6.42 -5.15 -0.47
CA ILE A 123 -7.20 -4.96 -1.70
C ILE A 123 -6.37 -5.23 -2.97
N ARG A 124 -5.08 -4.89 -2.97
CA ARG A 124 -4.17 -5.26 -4.09
C ARG A 124 -4.00 -6.77 -4.19
N TYR A 125 -3.96 -7.49 -3.08
CA TYR A 125 -3.91 -8.95 -3.05
C TYR A 125 -5.22 -9.59 -3.54
N LEU A 126 -6.35 -9.04 -3.13
CA LEU A 126 -7.70 -9.54 -3.42
C LEU A 126 -8.21 -9.14 -4.83
N ASP A 127 -7.53 -8.23 -5.52
CA ASP A 127 -7.93 -7.73 -6.85
C ASP A 127 -8.01 -8.86 -7.87
N ARG A 128 -9.17 -9.02 -8.49
CA ARG A 128 -9.44 -10.04 -9.53
C ARG A 128 -9.17 -9.55 -10.95
N GLY A 129 -8.63 -8.34 -11.10
CA GLY A 129 -8.32 -7.71 -12.38
C GLY A 129 -9.45 -6.86 -12.96
N SER A 130 -10.67 -7.02 -12.42
CA SER A 130 -11.80 -6.14 -12.73
C SER A 130 -12.47 -5.63 -11.45
N GLN A 131 -12.95 -4.39 -11.51
CA GLN A 131 -13.63 -3.74 -10.39
C GLN A 131 -14.94 -4.46 -10.01
N SER A 132 -15.68 -4.95 -11.01
CA SER A 132 -16.93 -5.68 -10.81
C SER A 132 -16.71 -7.04 -10.15
N ASP A 133 -15.70 -7.80 -10.59
CA ASP A 133 -15.43 -9.13 -10.04
C ASP A 133 -14.88 -9.03 -8.62
N THR A 134 -14.02 -8.04 -8.37
CA THR A 134 -13.50 -7.77 -7.03
C THR A 134 -14.63 -7.34 -6.09
N ARG A 135 -15.53 -6.44 -6.52
CA ARG A 135 -16.70 -6.03 -5.72
C ARG A 135 -17.60 -7.22 -5.41
N ALA A 136 -17.94 -8.02 -6.42
CA ALA A 136 -18.81 -9.18 -6.25
C ALA A 136 -18.23 -10.15 -5.23
N MET A 137 -16.92 -10.44 -5.31
CA MET A 137 -16.23 -11.31 -4.35
C MET A 137 -16.17 -10.72 -2.93
N LEU A 138 -15.92 -9.41 -2.79
CA LEU A 138 -15.84 -8.77 -1.48
C LEU A 138 -17.17 -8.83 -0.73
N LEU A 139 -18.28 -8.65 -1.46
CA LEU A 139 -19.64 -8.61 -0.90
C LEU A 139 -20.34 -9.97 -0.93
N ASP A 140 -19.70 -11.01 -1.47
CA ASP A 140 -20.22 -12.37 -1.45
C ASP A 140 -20.24 -12.89 -0.01
N VAL A 141 -21.38 -13.42 0.40
CA VAL A 141 -21.57 -13.93 1.76
C VAL A 141 -21.23 -15.41 1.75
N ASP A 142 -20.26 -15.81 2.56
CA ASP A 142 -19.96 -17.23 2.73
C ASP A 142 -21.12 -17.91 3.48
N GLU A 143 -21.72 -18.93 2.85
CA GLU A 143 -22.82 -19.71 3.44
C GLU A 143 -22.42 -20.43 4.73
N ALA A 144 -21.14 -20.80 4.90
CA ALA A 144 -20.68 -21.53 6.08
C ALA A 144 -20.54 -20.62 7.31
N THR A 145 -20.08 -19.37 7.13
CA THR A 145 -19.87 -18.44 8.25
C THR A 145 -20.90 -17.33 8.33
N GLY A 146 -21.76 -17.17 7.31
CA GLY A 146 -22.72 -16.06 7.19
C GLY A 146 -22.08 -14.68 7.15
N THR A 147 -20.81 -14.59 6.74
CA THR A 147 -20.00 -13.36 6.82
C THR A 147 -19.32 -13.12 5.48
N SER A 148 -19.35 -11.89 4.99
CA SER A 148 -18.68 -11.54 3.73
C SER A 148 -17.18 -11.30 3.92
N THR A 149 -16.41 -11.34 2.83
CA THR A 149 -14.99 -10.94 2.88
C THR A 149 -14.85 -9.48 3.30
N PHE A 150 -15.80 -8.62 2.90
CA PHE A 150 -15.89 -7.23 3.32
C PHE A 150 -16.00 -7.10 4.85
N ASP A 151 -16.86 -7.89 5.50
CA ASP A 151 -17.03 -7.86 6.96
C ASP A 151 -15.76 -8.31 7.71
N LEU A 152 -14.99 -9.25 7.13
CA LEU A 152 -13.67 -9.62 7.65
C LEU A 152 -12.68 -8.44 7.59
N LEU A 153 -12.70 -7.66 6.50
CA LEU A 153 -11.86 -6.47 6.38
C LEU A 153 -12.28 -5.36 7.36
N VAL A 154 -13.58 -5.14 7.54
CA VAL A 154 -14.11 -4.19 8.54
C VAL A 154 -13.66 -4.57 9.95
N SER A 155 -13.70 -5.86 10.29
CA SER A 155 -13.26 -6.36 11.60
C SER A 155 -11.73 -6.48 11.74
N GLY A 156 -10.96 -6.08 10.72
CA GLY A 156 -9.50 -6.10 10.74
C GLY A 156 -8.88 -7.51 10.66
N ARG A 157 -9.67 -8.52 10.29
CA ARG A 157 -9.24 -9.93 10.13
C ARG A 157 -8.69 -10.15 8.72
N PHE A 158 -7.65 -9.41 8.35
CA PHE A 158 -7.06 -9.42 7.02
C PHE A 158 -6.57 -10.81 6.60
N ASP A 159 -5.87 -11.50 7.50
CA ASP A 159 -5.28 -12.80 7.22
C ASP A 159 -6.36 -13.84 6.89
N GLU A 160 -7.54 -13.73 7.50
CA GLU A 160 -8.68 -14.61 7.20
C GLU A 160 -9.37 -14.26 5.89
N ALA A 161 -9.44 -12.97 5.55
CA ALA A 161 -9.94 -12.52 4.26
C ALA A 161 -9.04 -13.05 3.11
N GLU A 162 -7.72 -13.04 3.31
CA GLU A 162 -6.74 -13.58 2.36
C GLU A 162 -6.84 -15.11 2.28
N ASN A 163 -6.87 -15.82 3.41
CA ASN A 163 -7.01 -17.28 3.46
C ASN A 163 -8.32 -17.78 2.84
N ARG A 164 -9.42 -17.03 3.00
CA ARG A 164 -10.71 -17.37 2.35
C ARG A 164 -10.56 -17.42 0.83
N ILE A 165 -9.78 -16.50 0.27
CA ILE A 165 -9.51 -16.46 -1.16
C ILE A 165 -8.53 -17.54 -1.61
N GLU A 166 -7.55 -17.90 -0.79
CA GLU A 166 -6.64 -19.01 -1.07
C GLU A 166 -7.32 -20.38 -0.96
N GLY A 167 -8.28 -20.53 -0.04
CA GLY A 167 -9.10 -21.73 0.13
C GLY A 167 -10.15 -21.91 -0.97
N VAL A 168 -10.60 -20.81 -1.58
CA VAL A 168 -11.24 -20.79 -2.92
C VAL A 168 -10.11 -20.87 -3.96
N GLY A 169 -9.29 -21.90 -3.82
CA GLY A 169 -8.08 -22.11 -4.61
C GLY A 169 -8.42 -21.94 -6.06
N ILE A 170 -7.70 -21.02 -6.72
CA ILE A 170 -7.71 -20.80 -8.16
C ILE A 170 -9.10 -21.12 -8.71
N ARG A 171 -10.04 -20.18 -8.68
CA ARG A 171 -11.06 -20.19 -9.74
C ARG A 171 -10.26 -20.12 -11.01
N GLU A 172 -9.88 -21.29 -11.53
CA GLU A 172 -9.18 -21.49 -12.77
C GLU A 172 -10.00 -20.64 -13.71
N SER A 173 -9.40 -19.53 -14.14
CA SER A 173 -9.98 -18.66 -15.15
C SER A 173 -10.25 -19.61 -16.29
N ARG A 174 -11.50 -20.13 -16.38
CA ARG A 174 -11.82 -21.44 -16.98
C ARG A 174 -10.92 -21.58 -18.18
N ARG A 175 -9.82 -22.33 -18.03
CA ARG A 175 -8.81 -22.33 -19.07
C ARG A 175 -9.49 -23.10 -20.17
N ILE A 176 -10.08 -22.38 -21.12
CA ILE A 176 -10.74 -22.99 -22.24
C ILE A 176 -9.61 -23.75 -22.93
N PRO A 177 -9.65 -25.10 -22.94
CA PRO A 177 -8.61 -25.84 -23.62
C PRO A 177 -8.60 -25.35 -25.06
N LEU A 178 -7.41 -24.97 -25.54
CA LEU A 178 -7.23 -24.54 -26.93
C LEU A 178 -7.84 -25.60 -27.85
N SER A 179 -8.57 -25.17 -28.87
CA SER A 179 -9.11 -26.10 -29.85
C SER A 179 -7.97 -26.89 -30.50
N ARG A 180 -8.28 -28.10 -31.01
CA ARG A 180 -7.28 -28.95 -31.68
C ARG A 180 -6.62 -28.25 -32.88
N THR A 181 -7.31 -27.27 -33.48
CA THR A 181 -6.81 -26.43 -34.58
C THR A 181 -5.88 -25.33 -34.10
N ASP A 182 -6.17 -24.66 -32.98
CA ASP A 182 -5.31 -23.61 -32.40
C ASP A 182 -3.99 -24.18 -31.89
N TRP A 183 -4.02 -25.40 -31.38
CA TRP A 183 -2.81 -26.09 -30.94
C TRP A 183 -1.87 -26.38 -32.10
N LYS A 184 -2.41 -26.81 -33.25
CA LYS A 184 -1.62 -27.06 -34.47
C LYS A 184 -1.04 -25.77 -35.06
N ALA A 185 -1.78 -24.67 -35.04
CA ALA A 185 -1.30 -23.38 -35.55
C ALA A 185 -0.15 -22.78 -34.72
N ARG A 186 0.01 -23.24 -33.48
CA ARG A 186 1.06 -22.80 -32.55
C ARG A 186 2.21 -23.80 -32.43
N GLN A 187 2.19 -24.89 -33.19
CA GLN A 187 3.35 -25.76 -33.23
C GLN A 187 4.51 -25.04 -33.91
N PRO A 188 5.74 -25.16 -33.36
CA PRO A 188 6.91 -24.62 -34.02
C PRO A 188 7.02 -25.21 -35.42
N GLN A 189 7.49 -24.39 -36.36
CA GLN A 189 7.69 -24.81 -37.74
C GLN A 189 8.70 -25.97 -37.79
N GLU A 190 8.45 -26.94 -38.67
CA GLU A 190 9.30 -28.13 -38.82
C GLU A 190 10.77 -27.75 -39.08
N PRO A 191 11.74 -28.37 -38.37
CA PRO A 191 13.14 -27.95 -38.43
C PRO A 191 13.76 -27.97 -39.83
N LEU A 192 13.34 -28.90 -40.70
CA LEU A 192 13.83 -28.96 -42.09
C LEU A 192 13.43 -27.72 -42.90
N LEU A 193 12.27 -27.13 -42.63
CA LEU A 193 11.82 -25.89 -43.27
C LEU A 193 12.53 -24.64 -42.71
N LEU A 194 13.14 -24.74 -41.52
CA LEU A 194 13.95 -23.66 -40.95
C LEU A 194 15.34 -23.60 -41.59
N LEU A 195 15.84 -24.70 -42.16
CA LEU A 195 17.11 -24.73 -42.91
C LEU A 195 16.98 -24.08 -44.29
N GLU A 196 15.82 -24.21 -44.94
CA GLU A 196 15.52 -23.58 -46.23
C GLU A 196 14.98 -22.16 -46.09
N ALA A 197 14.60 -21.73 -44.88
CA ALA A 197 14.16 -20.37 -44.62
C ALA A 197 15.34 -19.40 -44.74
N GLU A 198 15.44 -18.74 -45.90
CA GLU A 198 16.33 -17.61 -46.10
C GLU A 198 16.02 -16.54 -45.03
N GLN A 199 17.02 -16.17 -44.24
CA GLN A 199 16.89 -15.15 -43.20
C GLN A 199 16.64 -13.81 -43.89
N ASP A 200 15.37 -13.45 -44.05
CA ASP A 200 14.98 -12.18 -44.66
C ASP A 200 15.45 -11.05 -43.75
N ARG A 201 16.56 -10.40 -44.15
CA ARG A 201 17.09 -9.22 -43.46
C ARG A 201 16.20 -8.04 -43.81
N PHE A 202 15.18 -7.82 -43.01
CA PHE A 202 14.38 -6.60 -43.11
C PHE A 202 15.25 -5.40 -42.75
N ASP A 203 15.52 -4.54 -43.73
CA ASP A 203 16.10 -3.22 -43.51
C ASP A 203 14.99 -2.32 -42.94
N ILE A 204 14.91 -2.25 -41.60
CA ILE A 204 13.93 -1.41 -40.92
C ILE A 204 14.40 0.04 -41.05
N GLN A 205 13.90 0.75 -42.08
CA GLN A 205 14.08 2.20 -42.16
C GLN A 205 13.34 2.87 -41.00
N GLY A 206 14.08 3.18 -39.93
CA GLY A 206 13.58 3.94 -38.79
C GLY A 206 13.16 5.35 -39.22
N LYS A 207 11.88 5.57 -39.50
CA LYS A 207 11.32 6.92 -39.59
C LYS A 207 11.29 7.53 -38.18
N ALA A 208 12.32 8.30 -37.87
CA ALA A 208 12.33 9.15 -36.69
C ALA A 208 11.11 10.06 -36.71
N ARG A 209 10.28 10.00 -35.66
CA ARG A 209 9.15 10.93 -35.48
C ARG A 209 9.72 12.29 -35.08
N THR A 210 9.91 13.18 -36.04
CA THR A 210 10.29 14.57 -35.75
C THR A 210 9.10 15.30 -35.14
N VAL A 211 9.21 15.73 -33.88
CA VAL A 211 8.20 16.56 -33.20
C VAL A 211 8.43 18.01 -33.59
N THR A 212 7.48 18.61 -34.30
CA THR A 212 7.52 20.05 -34.66
C THR A 212 6.98 20.89 -33.50
N PRO A 213 7.76 21.81 -32.91
CA PRO A 213 7.26 22.69 -31.85
C PRO A 213 6.31 23.75 -32.42
N LYS A 214 5.10 23.83 -31.86
CA LYS A 214 4.08 24.84 -32.19
C LYS A 214 4.47 26.18 -31.54
N ARG A 215 5.03 27.11 -32.33
CA ARG A 215 5.36 28.47 -31.88
C ARG A 215 4.06 29.29 -31.75
N GLY A 216 3.76 29.75 -30.54
CA GLY A 216 2.60 30.61 -30.26
C GLY A 216 2.74 32.02 -30.84
N PRO A 217 1.62 32.74 -31.04
CA PRO A 217 1.61 34.04 -31.71
C PRO A 217 2.27 35.13 -30.84
N LYS A 218 3.09 35.95 -31.50
CA LYS A 218 3.78 37.11 -30.93
C LYS A 218 2.76 38.25 -30.80
N THR A 219 2.47 38.68 -29.57
CA THR A 219 1.76 39.93 -29.30
C THR A 219 2.62 41.10 -29.79
N ALA A 220 2.04 41.94 -30.65
CA ALA A 220 2.56 43.27 -30.97
C ALA A 220 1.42 44.26 -30.69
N GLY A 221 1.74 45.30 -29.90
CA GLY A 221 0.86 46.41 -29.61
C GLY A 221 0.78 47.43 -30.74
#